data_AF-A0AAJ7J9J1-F1
#
_entry.id   AF-A0AAJ7J9J1-F1
#
_cell.length_a   1.000
_cell.length_b   1.000
_cell.length_c   1.000
_cell.angle_alpha   90.00
_cell.angle_beta   90.00
_cell.angle_gamma   90.00
#
_symmetry.space_group_name_H-M   'P 1'
#
loop_
_entity.id
_entity.type
_entity.pdbx_description
1 polymer ?
#
loop_
_entity_poly.entity_id
_entity_poly.type
_entity_poly.pdbx_seq_one_letter_code
_entity_poly.pdbx_strand_id
1 'polypeptide(L)'
;MVIDNLCRNVPKEYNRPSNNPIAEFLSGLPSYNPSNFTKCSEDSGNRICIKKPSVYLPTRDYASEQIIVTEKTTILLRYLHQHWDKNQPDRKRDYVSANGDSEDDPSTHNKRPRLDNTV
;
A
#
# COMPACT_ATOMS: atom_id res chain seq x y z
N MET A 1 -7.12 43.32 -54.95
CA MET A 1 -8.01 43.82 -53.90
C MET A 1 -7.93 42.88 -52.71
N VAL A 2 -8.00 43.48 -51.53
CA VAL A 2 -7.62 42.99 -50.19
C VAL A 2 -8.15 41.60 -49.86
N ILE A 3 -7.25 40.65 -49.58
CA ILE A 3 -7.57 39.36 -48.98
C ILE A 3 -7.33 39.50 -47.47
N ASP A 4 -8.39 39.25 -46.71
CA ASP A 4 -8.43 38.73 -45.33
C ASP A 4 -7.34 39.20 -44.35
N ASN A 5 -7.66 40.20 -43.53
CA ASN A 5 -6.87 40.46 -42.32
C ASN A 5 -7.68 41.10 -41.18
N LEU A 6 -8.89 40.59 -40.91
CA LEU A 6 -9.71 41.02 -39.76
C LEU A 6 -9.99 39.96 -38.69
N CYS A 7 -9.34 38.78 -38.74
CA CYS A 7 -9.48 37.76 -37.69
C CYS A 7 -8.16 37.42 -36.96
N ARG A 8 -7.11 38.24 -37.08
CA ARG A 8 -5.78 37.87 -36.53
C ARG A 8 -5.33 38.61 -35.27
N ASN A 9 -6.16 39.45 -34.67
CA ASN A 9 -5.83 40.12 -33.40
C ASN A 9 -7.02 40.12 -32.44
N VAL A 10 -7.49 38.93 -32.05
CA VAL A 10 -8.22 38.79 -30.79
C VAL A 10 -7.19 38.36 -29.74
N PRO A 11 -6.84 39.23 -28.77
CA PRO A 11 -6.04 38.84 -27.62
C PRO A 11 -6.70 37.62 -26.97
N LYS A 12 -5.93 36.54 -26.73
CA LYS A 12 -6.40 35.45 -25.89
C LYS A 12 -6.45 35.96 -24.44
N GLU A 13 -7.53 36.64 -24.10
CA GLU A 13 -7.86 36.95 -22.71
C GLU A 13 -8.19 35.62 -22.01
N TYR A 14 -7.23 35.12 -21.22
CA TYR A 14 -7.40 33.93 -20.38
C TYR A 14 -8.27 34.19 -19.13
N ASN A 15 -9.01 35.32 -19.08
CA ASN A 15 -9.80 35.73 -17.92
C ASN A 15 -11.09 36.46 -18.32
N ARG A 16 -11.79 35.99 -19.37
CA ARG A 16 -13.19 36.40 -19.55
C ARG A 16 -14.06 35.43 -18.75
N PRO A 17 -14.80 35.88 -17.71
CA PRO A 17 -15.70 34.99 -16.96
C PRO A 17 -16.71 34.40 -17.95
N SER A 18 -16.67 33.08 -18.11
CA SER A 18 -17.68 32.39 -18.88
C SER A 18 -18.99 32.49 -18.11
N ASN A 19 -20.02 33.12 -18.70
CA ASN A 19 -21.38 33.19 -18.10
C ASN A 19 -22.08 31.81 -18.00
N ASN A 20 -21.34 30.71 -18.12
CA ASN A 20 -21.83 29.35 -17.97
C ASN A 20 -21.38 28.83 -16.58
N PRO A 21 -22.28 28.75 -15.60
CA PRO A 21 -21.94 28.32 -14.23
C PRO A 21 -21.37 26.89 -14.19
N ILE A 22 -21.69 26.07 -15.18
CA ILE A 22 -21.15 24.72 -15.31
C ILE A 22 -19.65 24.76 -15.69
N ALA A 23 -19.24 25.69 -16.55
CA ALA A 23 -17.85 25.80 -16.98
C ALA A 23 -16.93 26.31 -15.86
N GLU A 24 -17.42 27.24 -15.03
CA GLU A 24 -16.73 27.70 -13.83
C GLU A 24 -16.58 26.56 -12.81
N PHE A 25 -17.65 25.79 -12.58
CA PHE A 25 -17.61 24.61 -11.71
C PHE A 25 -16.64 23.53 -12.18
N LEU A 26 -16.50 23.33 -13.50
CA LEU A 26 -15.57 22.37 -14.09
C LEU A 26 -14.15 22.92 -14.28
N SER A 27 -13.90 24.17 -13.91
CA SER A 27 -12.56 24.75 -13.94
C SER A 27 -11.70 24.25 -12.77
N GLY A 28 -10.38 24.20 -12.96
CA GLY A 28 -9.45 23.84 -11.87
C GLY A 28 -9.36 22.35 -11.53
N LEU A 29 -9.74 21.45 -12.43
CA LEU A 29 -9.53 20.01 -12.22
C LEU A 29 -8.05 19.68 -11.95
N PRO A 30 -7.76 18.70 -11.07
CA PRO A 30 -6.38 18.33 -10.75
C PRO A 30 -5.57 17.96 -11.98
N SER A 31 -4.35 18.49 -12.05
CA SER A 31 -3.38 18.14 -13.08
C SER A 31 -2.05 17.78 -12.41
N TYR A 32 -1.65 16.51 -12.53
CA TYR A 32 -0.34 16.08 -12.06
C TYR A 32 0.79 16.68 -12.89
N ASN A 33 0.58 16.77 -14.22
CA ASN A 33 1.49 17.43 -15.14
C ASN A 33 0.67 18.07 -16.27
N PRO A 34 0.72 19.41 -16.43
CA PRO A 34 -0.05 20.10 -17.46
C PRO A 34 0.33 19.67 -18.88
N SER A 35 1.52 19.10 -19.08
CA SER A 35 2.01 18.67 -20.40
C SER A 35 1.48 17.30 -20.85
N ASN A 36 0.86 16.51 -19.97
CA ASN A 36 0.47 15.11 -20.26
C ASN A 36 -0.47 14.98 -21.48
N PHE A 37 -1.33 15.98 -21.71
CA PHE A 37 -2.36 15.93 -22.75
C PHE A 37 -2.28 17.07 -23.76
N THR A 38 -1.27 17.95 -23.69
CA THR A 38 -1.13 19.10 -24.61
C THR A 38 -0.87 18.69 -26.06
N LYS A 39 -0.40 17.46 -26.29
CA LYS A 39 -0.10 16.89 -27.60
C LYS A 39 -1.03 15.73 -27.98
N CYS A 40 -2.12 15.53 -27.24
CA CYS A 40 -3.09 14.48 -27.57
C CYS A 40 -3.81 14.89 -28.86
N SER A 41 -3.57 14.18 -29.97
CA SER A 41 -4.18 14.49 -31.27
C SER A 41 -5.59 13.89 -31.39
N GLU A 42 -6.55 14.67 -31.87
CA GLU A 42 -7.90 14.19 -32.24
C GLU A 42 -7.90 13.32 -33.52
N ASP A 43 -6.85 13.42 -34.34
CA ASP A 43 -6.66 12.64 -35.57
C ASP A 43 -6.31 11.15 -35.30
N SER A 44 -6.28 10.72 -34.03
CA SER A 44 -6.32 9.29 -33.69
C SER A 44 -7.73 8.70 -33.84
N GLY A 45 -8.59 9.33 -34.65
CA GLY A 45 -9.89 8.82 -35.06
C GLY A 45 -9.77 7.40 -35.60
N ASN A 46 -10.44 6.47 -34.91
CA ASN A 46 -10.86 5.17 -35.41
C ASN A 46 -9.80 4.08 -35.66
N ARG A 47 -8.55 4.22 -35.19
CA ARG A 47 -7.53 3.15 -35.25
C ARG A 47 -7.36 2.43 -33.91
N ILE A 48 -8.48 2.04 -33.29
CA ILE A 48 -8.57 1.41 -31.96
C ILE A 48 -7.81 0.05 -31.86
N CYS A 49 -7.18 -0.47 -32.92
CA CYS A 49 -6.48 -1.76 -32.85
C CYS A 49 -5.01 -1.82 -33.33
N ILE A 50 -4.37 -0.73 -33.78
CA ILE A 50 -3.21 -0.95 -34.68
C ILE A 50 -1.92 -1.43 -33.99
N LYS A 51 -1.71 -1.24 -32.69
CA LYS A 51 -0.62 -1.95 -32.00
C LYS A 51 -1.08 -2.34 -30.60
N LYS A 52 -1.45 -3.61 -30.44
CA LYS A 52 -1.56 -4.21 -29.11
C LYS A 52 -0.24 -3.88 -28.36
N PRO A 53 -0.29 -3.36 -27.11
CA PRO A 53 0.93 -3.10 -26.35
C PRO A 53 1.86 -4.30 -26.40
N SER A 54 3.16 -4.05 -26.57
CA SER A 54 4.15 -5.12 -26.60
C SER A 54 4.03 -5.94 -25.31
N VAL A 55 4.00 -7.26 -25.47
CA VAL A 55 3.98 -8.18 -24.32
C VAL A 55 5.35 -8.12 -23.64
N TYR A 56 5.38 -7.96 -22.32
CA TYR A 56 6.61 -8.07 -21.54
C TYR A 56 7.05 -9.54 -21.51
N LEU A 57 8.25 -9.82 -22.05
CA LEU A 57 8.93 -11.11 -21.94
C LEU A 57 10.06 -10.98 -20.91
N PRO A 58 9.89 -11.49 -19.67
CA PRO A 58 10.95 -11.51 -18.69
C PRO A 58 12.13 -12.37 -19.20
N THR A 59 13.34 -11.82 -19.22
CA THR A 59 14.57 -12.52 -19.64
C THR A 59 15.52 -12.84 -18.49
N ARG A 60 15.24 -12.29 -17.30
CA ARG A 60 16.03 -12.47 -16.09
C ARG A 60 15.10 -12.79 -14.94
N ASP A 61 15.53 -13.74 -14.13
CA ASP A 61 14.87 -14.09 -12.90
C ASP A 61 15.41 -13.22 -11.76
N TYR A 62 14.48 -12.61 -11.02
CA TYR A 62 14.79 -11.86 -9.81
C TYR A 62 14.08 -12.55 -8.64
N ALA A 63 14.83 -12.85 -7.58
CA ALA A 63 14.25 -13.44 -6.38
C ALA A 63 13.33 -12.44 -5.68
N SER A 64 12.15 -12.90 -5.26
CA SER A 64 11.26 -12.10 -4.43
C SER A 64 11.88 -11.89 -3.05
N GLU A 65 11.81 -10.67 -2.53
CA GLU A 65 12.29 -10.34 -1.18
C GLU A 65 11.45 -11.03 -0.09
N GLN A 66 10.14 -11.16 -0.31
CA GLN A 66 9.20 -11.76 0.62
C GLN A 66 8.27 -12.72 -0.10
N ILE A 67 7.79 -13.73 0.64
CA ILE A 67 6.81 -14.70 0.15
C ILE A 67 5.53 -14.62 0.98
N ILE A 68 4.38 -14.71 0.30
CA ILE A 68 3.08 -14.76 0.96
C ILE A 68 2.83 -16.21 1.37
N VAL A 69 2.67 -16.44 2.68
CA VAL A 69 2.41 -17.77 3.25
C VAL A 69 1.04 -17.78 3.91
N THR A 70 0.28 -18.85 3.69
CA THR A 70 -0.99 -19.08 4.37
C THR A 70 -0.75 -19.87 5.66
N GLU A 71 -1.51 -19.53 6.70
CA GLU A 71 -1.49 -20.32 7.94
C GLU A 71 -2.00 -21.75 7.65
N LYS A 72 -1.29 -22.75 8.20
CA LYS A 72 -1.67 -24.17 8.04
C LYS A 72 -2.78 -24.60 9.00
N THR A 73 -3.02 -23.83 10.06
CA THR A 73 -3.98 -24.19 11.10
C THR A 73 -5.41 -23.94 10.62
N THR A 74 -6.30 -24.89 10.89
CA THR A 74 -7.72 -24.69 10.64
C THR A 74 -8.25 -23.56 11.53
N ILE A 75 -9.21 -22.80 11.01
CA ILE A 75 -9.76 -21.63 11.72
C ILE A 75 -10.39 -22.00 13.06
N LEU A 76 -10.95 -23.21 13.18
CA LEU A 76 -11.56 -23.70 14.41
C LEU A 76 -10.52 -23.98 15.49
N LEU A 77 -9.43 -24.67 15.15
CA LEU A 77 -8.35 -24.97 16.10
C LEU A 77 -7.65 -23.70 16.57
N ARG A 78 -7.39 -22.76 15.65
CA ARG A 78 -6.85 -21.44 16.00
C ARG A 78 -7.74 -20.71 17.01
N TYR A 79 -9.05 -20.71 16.77
CA TYR A 79 -10.02 -20.09 17.68
C TYR A 79 -10.02 -20.74 19.07
N LEU A 80 -10.07 -22.08 19.13
CA LEU A 80 -10.10 -22.81 20.40
C LEU A 80 -8.82 -22.60 21.22
N HIS A 81 -7.64 -22.70 20.59
CA HIS A 81 -6.36 -22.42 21.27
C HIS A 81 -6.29 -20.98 21.77
N GLN A 82 -6.66 -20.00 20.94
CA GLN A 82 -6.66 -18.59 21.34
C GLN A 82 -7.60 -18.32 22.52
N HIS A 83 -8.79 -18.94 22.52
CA HIS A 83 -9.73 -18.82 23.63
C HIS A 83 -9.18 -19.49 24.89
N TRP A 84 -8.55 -20.65 24.77
CA TRP A 84 -7.95 -21.35 25.90
C TRP A 84 -6.78 -20.57 26.52
N ASP A 85 -5.81 -20.14 25.72
CA ASP A 85 -4.62 -19.41 26.18
C ASP A 85 -4.99 -18.08 26.83
N LYS A 86 -6.00 -17.38 26.29
CA LYS A 86 -6.50 -16.12 26.85
C LYS A 86 -7.18 -16.31 28.21
N ASN A 87 -7.78 -17.46 28.47
CA ASN A 87 -8.48 -17.77 29.73
C ASN A 87 -7.60 -18.51 30.75
N GLN A 88 -6.34 -18.81 30.42
CA GLN A 88 -5.41 -19.50 31.32
C GLN A 88 -4.08 -18.74 31.53
N PRO A 89 -4.06 -17.40 31.75
CA PRO A 89 -2.80 -16.68 31.98
C PRO A 89 -2.16 -17.01 33.35
N ASP A 90 -2.96 -17.37 34.36
CA ASP A 90 -2.49 -17.47 35.75
C ASP A 90 -2.13 -18.90 36.21
N ARG A 91 -2.46 -19.94 35.44
CA ARG A 91 -2.09 -21.31 35.83
C ARG A 91 -0.56 -21.52 35.93
N LYS A 92 0.24 -20.76 35.18
CA LYS A 92 1.72 -20.82 35.32
C LYS A 92 2.23 -20.13 36.59
N ARG A 93 1.46 -19.23 37.21
CA ARG A 93 1.80 -18.67 38.53
C ARG A 93 1.47 -19.65 39.65
N ASP A 94 0.38 -20.41 39.50
CA ASP A 94 -0.09 -21.33 40.54
C ASP A 94 0.57 -22.72 40.53
N TYR A 95 1.14 -23.16 39.40
CA TYR A 95 1.88 -24.44 39.37
C TYR A 95 3.17 -24.44 40.20
N VAL A 96 3.68 -23.26 40.61
CA VAL A 96 4.77 -23.15 41.59
C VAL A 96 4.25 -23.15 43.03
N SER A 97 2.95 -22.88 43.25
CA SER A 97 2.35 -22.78 44.60
C SER A 97 1.46 -23.97 44.99
N ALA A 98 1.05 -24.83 44.05
CA ALA A 98 0.14 -25.95 44.31
C ALA A 98 0.82 -27.33 44.46
N ASN A 99 2.10 -27.46 44.10
CA ASN A 99 2.91 -28.58 44.52
C ASN A 99 3.66 -28.15 45.79
N GLY A 100 2.96 -28.23 46.92
CA GLY A 100 3.58 -28.23 48.23
C GLY A 100 4.55 -29.40 48.28
N ASP A 101 5.81 -29.09 48.07
CA ASP A 101 6.93 -29.92 48.45
C ASP A 101 6.88 -30.10 49.97
N SER A 102 6.64 -31.35 50.39
CA SER A 102 7.19 -31.81 51.66
C SER A 102 8.70 -31.87 51.50
N GLU A 103 9.35 -30.79 51.91
CA GLU A 103 10.75 -30.64 52.32
C GLU A 103 11.84 -31.21 51.38
N ASP A 104 12.43 -30.35 50.53
CA ASP A 104 13.86 -30.01 50.60
C ASP A 104 14.22 -28.66 49.92
N ASP A 105 15.29 -28.07 50.42
CA ASP A 105 15.80 -26.69 50.32
C ASP A 105 16.47 -26.31 48.95
N PRO A 106 17.05 -25.11 48.74
CA PRO A 106 16.63 -24.13 47.75
C PRO A 106 17.65 -23.96 46.60
N SER A 107 17.30 -23.22 45.54
CA SER A 107 18.23 -22.32 44.81
C SER A 107 17.72 -22.07 43.39
N THR A 108 16.96 -20.99 43.28
CA THR A 108 17.18 -19.94 42.28
C THR A 108 17.74 -20.38 40.92
N HIS A 109 16.88 -20.78 40.00
CA HIS A 109 17.17 -20.61 38.56
C HIS A 109 16.41 -19.41 37.97
N ASN A 110 16.37 -18.32 38.73
CA ASN A 110 16.16 -16.99 38.18
C ASN A 110 17.41 -16.59 37.39
N LYS A 111 17.23 -16.40 36.08
CA LYS A 111 18.01 -15.55 35.15
C LYS A 111 19.43 -15.16 35.59
N ARG A 112 20.45 -15.79 35.01
CA ARG A 112 21.82 -15.23 35.04
C ARG A 112 21.93 -14.13 33.98
N PRO A 113 22.28 -12.87 34.33
CA PRO A 113 22.65 -11.87 33.33
C PRO A 113 23.95 -12.32 32.64
N ARG A 114 23.99 -12.17 31.32
CA ARG A 114 25.16 -12.50 30.51
C ARG A 114 26.26 -11.48 30.83
N LEU A 115 27.37 -11.93 31.39
CA LEU A 115 28.58 -11.12 31.48
C LEU A 115 29.23 -11.12 30.10
N ASP A 116 29.35 -9.94 29.50
CA ASP A 116 30.18 -9.75 28.31
C ASP A 116 31.64 -9.83 28.73
N ASN A 117 32.34 -10.87 28.25
CA ASN A 117 33.79 -10.94 28.35
C ASN A 117 34.39 -10.08 27.23
N THR A 118 34.94 -8.92 27.61
CA THR A 118 35.85 -8.14 26.78
C THR A 118 37.26 -8.73 26.95
N VAL A 119 37.85 -9.20 25.85
CA VAL A 119 39.30 -9.25 25.62
C VAL A 119 39.53 -8.72 24.22
#